data_AF-M8C7M4-F1
#
_entry.id   AF-M8C7M4-F1
#
_cell.length_a   1.000
_cell.length_b   1.000
_cell.length_c   1.000
_cell.angle_alpha   90.00
_cell.angle_beta   90.00
_cell.angle_gamma   90.00
#
_symmetry.space_group_name_H-M   'P 1'
#
loop_
_entity.id
_entity.type
_entity.pdbx_description
1 polymer ?
#
loop_
_entity_poly.entity_id
_entity_poly.type
_entity_poly.pdbx_seq_one_letter_code
_entity_poly.pdbx_strand_id
1 'polypeptide(L)'
;MDGTKANTTTISPRKPRVMLYCSPLIGHLVSMVELAKLFVARGLAVTIVLMDPVYDTGATGPFLAGVSAANPSISFHRLPQVELLESDHSMIPALAIARHSNPHLRDFLAGASPDVLVVDFFCSAAVDVAAELGIPVYFFNTSGAQILAFFMHLPVLHGKSTRSFREMGEEIVHVPGIASFPATHTIQPLMDRDGASYSAFLNVSLNLFRSQGIIVNTFRSLEPRAMDTMLAGLSAPPGLSTPPVYCIGPLIKSDKVGVKRGNECLAWLDAQPKASVAFLCFGSLGRFSASQTREMATGLEASGKRFLWVVRSPPSDDTTTEPDLDVLLPKGFLDRTKGRGLVVKSWAPQGDVLAHHAVGCFVTHCGWNSVLESIMAGVPVVAWPLYAEQRMNAVFLEKEMELAVPMEGYDKDLVESKEIAKKVKWMMDSKGGKVLRERTQAVMRQAKEALLEDGESMATLAGLVDAWIHA
;
A
#
# COMPACT_ATOMS: atom_id res chain seq x y z
N MET A 1 -22.60 63.24 23.32
CA MET A 1 -21.64 62.20 23.73
C MET A 1 -22.08 60.92 23.05
N ASP A 2 -21.61 60.73 21.82
CA ASP A 2 -21.84 59.51 21.05
C ASP A 2 -20.73 58.52 21.41
N GLY A 3 -21.11 57.41 22.05
CA GLY A 3 -20.21 56.33 22.43
C GLY A 3 -20.26 55.23 21.39
N THR A 4 -19.30 55.23 20.47
CA THR A 4 -19.06 54.18 19.48
C THR A 4 -18.74 52.86 20.17
N LYS A 5 -19.62 51.85 20.02
CA LYS A 5 -19.33 50.47 20.39
C LYS A 5 -18.35 49.88 19.35
N ALA A 6 -17.14 49.57 19.79
CA ALA A 6 -16.17 48.81 19.01
C ALA A 6 -16.71 47.40 18.74
N ASN A 7 -16.90 47.08 17.47
CA ASN A 7 -17.27 45.74 17.01
C ASN A 7 -15.99 44.90 16.97
N THR A 8 -15.72 44.12 18.01
CA THR A 8 -14.63 43.13 18.00
C THR A 8 -15.02 41.99 17.06
N THR A 9 -14.58 42.08 15.82
CA THR A 9 -14.61 40.96 14.87
C THR A 9 -13.68 39.88 15.39
N THR A 10 -14.25 38.79 15.92
CA THR A 10 -13.49 37.59 16.26
C THR A 10 -12.91 36.99 14.98
N ILE A 11 -11.64 37.24 14.70
CA ILE A 11 -10.91 36.61 13.59
C ILE A 11 -10.78 35.13 13.96
N SER A 12 -11.51 34.27 13.26
CA SER A 12 -11.31 32.82 13.37
C SER A 12 -9.86 32.49 12.97
N PRO A 13 -9.13 31.68 13.74
CA PRO A 13 -7.74 31.34 13.42
C PRO A 13 -7.66 30.71 12.03
N ARG A 14 -6.67 31.16 11.23
CA ARG A 14 -6.40 30.64 9.88
C ARG A 14 -6.01 29.16 9.99
N LYS A 15 -6.72 28.29 9.27
CA LYS A 15 -6.37 26.86 9.17
C LYS A 15 -5.15 26.71 8.25
N PRO A 16 -4.07 26.01 8.66
CA PRO A 16 -2.98 25.69 7.75
C PRO A 16 -3.49 24.88 6.56
N ARG A 17 -2.99 25.22 5.37
CA ARG A 17 -3.36 24.66 4.08
C ARG A 17 -2.35 23.58 3.70
N VAL A 18 -2.82 22.34 3.64
CA VAL A 18 -2.00 21.19 3.26
C VAL A 18 -2.42 20.70 1.88
N MET A 19 -1.46 20.60 0.97
CA MET A 19 -1.63 20.01 -0.36
C MET A 19 -1.09 18.59 -0.34
N LEU A 20 -1.91 17.62 -0.75
CA LEU A 20 -1.53 16.22 -0.87
C LEU A 20 -1.37 15.86 -2.34
N TYR A 21 -0.15 15.74 -2.83
CA TYR A 21 0.13 15.41 -4.23
C TYR A 21 0.22 13.89 -4.42
N CYS A 22 -0.82 13.32 -5.04
CA CYS A 22 -1.03 11.89 -5.09
C CYS A 22 -0.69 11.31 -6.45
N SER A 23 0.14 10.26 -6.48
CA SER A 23 0.39 9.49 -7.70
C SER A 23 -0.89 8.82 -8.19
N PRO A 24 -1.04 8.58 -9.51
CA PRO A 24 -2.28 8.11 -10.09
C PRO A 24 -2.41 6.57 -9.98
N LEU A 25 -2.21 6.05 -8.77
CA LEU A 25 -2.35 4.64 -8.40
C LEU A 25 -3.44 4.52 -7.34
N ILE A 26 -4.45 3.67 -7.58
CA ILE A 26 -5.63 3.59 -6.70
C ILE A 26 -5.26 3.25 -5.24
N GLY A 27 -4.25 2.40 -5.02
CA GLY A 27 -3.78 2.07 -3.68
C GLY A 27 -3.20 3.27 -2.92
N HIS A 28 -2.52 4.17 -3.65
CA HIS A 28 -1.95 5.41 -3.09
C HIS A 28 -3.06 6.43 -2.82
N LEU A 29 -4.02 6.56 -3.75
CA LEU A 29 -5.17 7.45 -3.58
C LEU A 29 -6.02 7.07 -2.37
N VAL A 30 -6.27 5.78 -2.14
CA VAL A 30 -7.00 5.31 -0.95
C VAL A 30 -6.28 5.75 0.32
N SER A 31 -4.97 5.47 0.43
CA SER A 31 -4.18 5.86 1.60
C SER A 31 -4.10 7.38 1.78
N MET A 32 -3.99 8.14 0.69
CA MET A 32 -3.94 9.61 0.72
C MET A 32 -5.27 10.22 1.19
N VAL A 33 -6.40 9.61 0.82
CA VAL A 33 -7.71 10.01 1.32
C VAL A 33 -7.84 9.75 2.82
N GLU A 34 -7.37 8.60 3.32
CA GLU A 34 -7.40 8.33 4.76
C GLU A 34 -6.49 9.30 5.54
N LEU A 35 -5.33 9.65 5.00
CA LEU A 35 -4.47 10.69 5.55
C LEU A 35 -5.17 12.06 5.59
N ALA A 36 -5.84 12.43 4.49
CA ALA A 36 -6.58 13.69 4.40
C ALA A 36 -7.67 13.80 5.47
N LYS A 37 -8.40 12.71 5.74
CA LYS A 37 -9.43 12.69 6.80
C LYS A 37 -8.82 12.98 8.17
N LEU A 38 -7.65 12.40 8.47
CA LEU A 38 -6.95 12.63 9.73
C LEU A 38 -6.50 14.09 9.89
N PHE A 39 -5.97 14.68 8.82
CA PHE A 39 -5.60 16.10 8.80
C PHE A 39 -6.81 17.03 8.94
N VAL A 40 -7.91 16.76 8.23
CA VAL A 40 -9.16 17.53 8.38
C VAL A 40 -9.72 17.43 9.80
N ALA A 41 -9.71 16.24 10.39
CA ALA A 41 -10.16 16.03 11.77
C ALA A 41 -9.34 16.82 12.81
N ARG A 42 -8.11 17.22 12.45
CA ARG A 42 -7.21 18.07 13.26
C ARG A 42 -7.25 19.55 12.85
N GLY A 43 -8.24 19.95 12.07
CA GLY A 43 -8.48 21.37 11.77
C GLY A 43 -7.68 21.93 10.60
N LEU A 44 -6.99 21.09 9.81
CA LEU A 44 -6.27 21.52 8.62
C LEU A 44 -7.21 21.71 7.41
N ALA A 45 -6.88 22.65 6.53
CA ALA A 45 -7.53 22.80 5.23
C ALA A 45 -6.79 21.93 4.20
N VAL A 46 -7.42 20.85 3.73
CA VAL A 46 -6.74 19.83 2.91
C VAL A 46 -7.25 19.83 1.48
N THR A 47 -6.33 19.84 0.52
CA THR A 47 -6.63 19.60 -0.89
C THR A 47 -5.79 18.44 -1.42
N ILE A 48 -6.43 17.44 -2.03
CA ILE A 48 -5.75 16.36 -2.74
C ILE A 48 -5.58 16.78 -4.20
N VAL A 49 -4.33 16.86 -4.64
CA VAL A 49 -3.96 17.16 -6.02
C VAL A 49 -3.82 15.85 -6.78
N LEU A 50 -4.62 15.70 -7.84
CA LEU A 50 -4.79 14.49 -8.61
C LEU A 50 -4.18 14.64 -10.01
N MET A 51 -3.60 13.53 -10.47
CA MET A 51 -3.17 13.32 -11.85
C MET A 51 -4.02 12.22 -12.49
N ASP A 52 -4.06 12.22 -13.82
CA ASP A 52 -4.79 11.19 -14.55
C ASP A 52 -3.98 9.88 -14.64
N PRO A 53 -4.63 8.72 -14.40
CA PRO A 53 -3.98 7.44 -14.55
C PRO A 53 -3.75 7.10 -16.03
N VAL A 54 -2.63 6.44 -16.33
CA VAL A 54 -2.39 5.82 -17.66
C VAL A 54 -3.38 4.70 -17.92
N TYR A 55 -3.74 3.96 -16.87
CA TYR A 55 -4.63 2.81 -16.93
C TYR A 55 -5.90 3.13 -16.16
N ASP A 56 -6.99 3.41 -16.88
CA ASP A 56 -8.30 3.52 -16.25
C ASP A 56 -8.89 2.13 -16.02
N THR A 57 -8.95 1.74 -14.75
CA THR A 57 -9.60 0.48 -14.33
C THR A 57 -11.11 0.64 -14.13
N GLY A 58 -11.66 1.82 -14.40
CA GLY A 58 -13.04 2.20 -14.13
C GLY A 58 -13.35 2.41 -12.65
N ALA A 59 -12.40 2.11 -11.74
CA ALA A 59 -12.61 2.17 -10.30
C ALA A 59 -12.39 3.57 -9.69
N THR A 60 -11.51 4.38 -10.28
CA THR A 60 -11.07 5.66 -9.71
C THR A 60 -12.20 6.70 -9.66
N GLY A 61 -12.97 6.84 -10.75
CA GLY A 61 -14.07 7.81 -10.83
C GLY A 61 -15.17 7.56 -9.78
N PRO A 62 -15.77 6.36 -9.73
CA PRO A 62 -16.77 6.02 -8.71
C PRO A 62 -16.23 6.14 -7.27
N PHE A 63 -14.96 5.78 -7.05
CA PHE A 63 -14.32 5.94 -5.76
C PHE A 63 -14.23 7.42 -5.34
N LEU A 64 -13.70 8.29 -6.20
CA LEU A 64 -13.58 9.72 -5.92
C LEU A 64 -14.94 10.39 -5.69
N ALA A 65 -15.96 10.02 -6.48
CA ALA A 65 -17.32 10.53 -6.30
C ALA A 65 -17.87 10.14 -4.91
N GLY A 66 -17.69 8.88 -4.50
CA GLY A 66 -18.09 8.40 -3.18
C GLY A 66 -17.34 9.10 -2.04
N VAL A 67 -16.02 9.27 -2.16
CA VAL A 67 -15.20 9.96 -1.15
C VAL A 67 -15.62 11.42 -1.02
N SER A 68 -15.78 12.13 -2.14
CA SER A 68 -16.14 13.55 -2.17
C SER A 68 -17.50 13.79 -1.51
N ALA A 69 -18.48 12.91 -1.78
CA ALA A 69 -19.80 12.98 -1.15
C ALA A 69 -19.74 12.71 0.35
N ALA A 70 -18.92 11.76 0.80
CA ALA A 70 -18.80 11.39 2.21
C ALA A 70 -17.91 12.34 3.04
N ASN A 71 -17.03 13.12 2.38
CA ASN A 71 -16.02 13.96 3.05
C ASN A 71 -15.96 15.36 2.42
N PRO A 72 -17.01 16.19 2.55
CA PRO A 72 -17.10 17.49 1.87
C PRO A 72 -16.05 18.52 2.34
N SER A 73 -15.35 18.24 3.44
CA SER A 73 -14.25 19.08 3.94
C SER A 73 -12.91 18.83 3.24
N ILE A 74 -12.80 17.77 2.43
CA ILE A 74 -11.61 17.49 1.60
C ILE A 74 -11.86 18.08 0.22
N SER A 75 -10.96 18.95 -0.22
CA SER A 75 -10.99 19.48 -1.60
C SER A 75 -10.19 18.58 -2.53
N PHE A 76 -10.59 18.51 -3.80
CA PHE A 76 -9.87 17.78 -4.85
C PHE A 76 -9.54 18.75 -5.98
N HIS A 77 -8.28 18.76 -6.41
CA HIS A 77 -7.84 19.55 -7.56
C HIS A 77 -7.21 18.62 -8.59
N ARG A 78 -7.74 18.63 -9.82
CA ARG A 78 -7.24 17.80 -10.91
C ARG A 78 -6.33 18.63 -11.79
N LEU A 79 -5.08 18.21 -11.92
CA LEU A 79 -4.14 18.85 -12.84
C LEU A 79 -4.54 18.57 -14.30
N PRO A 80 -4.16 19.44 -15.25
CA PRO A 80 -4.27 19.15 -16.67
C PRO A 80 -3.61 17.81 -17.01
N GLN A 81 -4.22 17.09 -17.95
CA GLN A 81 -3.70 15.82 -18.43
C GLN A 81 -2.37 16.03 -19.18
N VAL A 82 -1.42 15.13 -18.94
CA VAL A 82 -0.12 15.10 -19.61
C VAL A 82 0.00 13.86 -20.48
N GLU A 83 0.59 14.00 -21.65
CA GLU A 83 0.91 12.88 -22.53
C GLU A 83 2.27 12.28 -22.16
N LEU A 84 2.36 10.95 -22.19
CA LEU A 84 3.63 10.25 -22.03
C LEU A 84 4.30 10.10 -23.39
N LEU A 85 5.59 10.41 -23.49
CA LEU A 85 6.36 10.16 -24.70
C LEU A 85 6.72 8.67 -24.78
N GLU A 86 7.00 8.16 -25.99
CA GLU A 86 7.46 6.78 -26.17
C GLU A 86 8.77 6.49 -25.40
N SER A 87 9.60 7.52 -25.21
CA SER A 87 10.81 7.46 -24.39
C SER A 87 10.55 7.33 -22.88
N ASP A 88 9.31 7.59 -22.43
CA ASP A 88 8.90 7.55 -21.02
C ASP A 88 8.27 6.20 -20.61
N HIS A 89 8.30 5.20 -21.48
CA HIS A 89 7.90 3.82 -21.19
C HIS A 89 8.90 3.14 -20.23
N SER A 90 9.07 3.72 -19.04
CA SER A 90 9.67 3.07 -17.89
C SER A 90 8.73 1.96 -17.37
N MET A 91 9.27 1.03 -16.58
CA MET A 91 8.43 0.06 -15.84
C MET A 91 7.50 0.76 -14.82
N ILE A 92 7.61 2.08 -14.59
CA ILE A 92 6.74 2.85 -13.70
C ILE A 92 6.28 4.15 -14.37
N PRO A 93 5.17 4.10 -15.16
CA PRO A 93 4.57 5.29 -15.76
C PRO A 93 4.20 6.38 -14.74
N ALA A 94 3.90 6.02 -13.49
CA ALA A 94 3.53 6.96 -12.44
C ALA A 94 4.63 8.00 -12.13
N LEU A 95 5.92 7.61 -12.15
CA LEU A 95 7.05 8.54 -11.95
C LEU A 95 7.13 9.56 -13.09
N ALA A 96 6.96 9.08 -14.33
CA ALA A 96 6.99 9.94 -15.51
C ALA A 96 5.83 10.93 -15.52
N ILE A 97 4.60 10.48 -15.23
CA ILE A 97 3.42 11.36 -15.14
C ILE A 97 3.61 12.43 -14.07
N ALA A 98 4.08 12.05 -12.88
CA ALA A 98 4.32 13.00 -11.80
C ALA A 98 5.32 14.07 -12.22
N ARG A 99 6.43 13.67 -12.86
CA ARG A 99 7.43 14.59 -13.40
C ARG A 99 6.84 15.53 -14.45
N HIS A 100 6.08 15.02 -15.42
CA HIS A 100 5.48 15.86 -16.47
C HIS A 100 4.35 16.75 -15.97
N SER A 101 3.70 16.38 -14.86
CA SER A 101 2.64 17.18 -14.22
C SER A 101 3.20 18.30 -13.35
N ASN A 102 4.50 18.30 -13.04
CA ASN A 102 5.11 19.29 -12.14
C ASN A 102 5.01 20.75 -12.59
N PRO A 103 5.08 21.11 -13.89
CA PRO A 103 4.81 22.48 -14.33
C PRO A 103 3.40 22.95 -13.93
N HIS A 104 2.39 22.10 -14.12
CA HIS A 104 1.01 22.40 -13.71
C HIS A 104 0.86 22.45 -12.19
N LEU A 105 1.55 21.54 -11.47
CA LEU A 105 1.60 21.59 -10.01
C LEU A 105 2.20 22.92 -9.54
N ARG A 106 3.31 23.36 -10.12
CA ARG A 106 4.00 24.60 -9.77
C ARG A 106 3.07 25.81 -9.91
N ASP A 107 2.36 25.93 -11.03
CA ASP A 107 1.41 27.02 -11.25
C ASP A 107 0.26 26.99 -10.24
N PHE A 108 -0.28 25.80 -9.96
CA PHE A 108 -1.33 25.62 -8.96
C PHE A 108 -0.85 25.99 -7.55
N LEU A 109 0.31 25.50 -7.12
CA LEU A 109 0.86 25.78 -5.79
C LEU A 109 1.20 27.27 -5.61
N ALA A 110 1.71 27.94 -6.65
CA ALA A 110 1.98 29.38 -6.61
C ALA A 110 0.70 30.19 -6.35
N GLY A 111 -0.42 29.83 -6.98
CA GLY A 111 -1.72 30.48 -6.74
C GLY A 111 -2.41 30.06 -5.45
N ALA A 112 -2.22 28.81 -5.01
CA ALA A 112 -2.85 28.27 -3.81
C ALA A 112 -2.13 28.66 -2.51
N SER A 113 -0.82 28.95 -2.59
CA SER A 113 0.08 29.32 -1.49
C SER A 113 -0.11 28.45 -0.23
N PRO A 114 0.16 27.13 -0.32
CA PRO A 114 -0.02 26.23 0.81
C PRO A 114 1.09 26.39 1.87
N ASP A 115 0.77 25.99 3.10
CA ASP A 115 1.74 25.97 4.20
C ASP A 115 2.61 24.70 4.15
N VAL A 116 2.07 23.59 3.64
CA VAL A 116 2.76 22.30 3.54
C VAL A 116 2.36 21.57 2.26
N LEU A 117 3.35 20.95 1.61
CA LEU A 117 3.15 19.97 0.55
C LEU A 117 3.52 18.57 1.07
N VAL A 118 2.57 17.64 1.02
CA VAL A 118 2.84 16.22 1.25
C VAL A 118 2.83 15.52 -0.11
N VAL A 119 3.94 14.92 -0.50
CA VAL A 119 4.10 14.22 -1.79
C VAL A 119 4.06 12.71 -1.57
N ASP A 120 3.35 12.01 -2.45
CA ASP A 120 3.49 10.57 -2.57
C ASP A 120 4.93 10.18 -2.94
N PHE A 121 5.35 8.96 -2.61
CA PHE A 121 6.67 8.41 -2.95
C PHE A 121 7.03 8.58 -4.45
N PHE A 122 6.09 8.31 -5.36
CA PHE A 122 6.33 8.44 -6.80
C PHE A 122 6.29 9.90 -7.30
N CYS A 123 5.97 10.85 -6.44
CA CYS A 123 5.93 12.27 -6.75
C CYS A 123 7.21 13.01 -6.30
N SER A 124 8.30 12.28 -6.04
CA SER A 124 9.54 12.83 -5.47
C SER A 124 10.15 14.00 -6.25
N ALA A 125 9.93 14.07 -7.57
CA ALA A 125 10.40 15.19 -8.39
C ALA A 125 9.75 16.53 -8.00
N ALA A 126 8.60 16.52 -7.33
CA ALA A 126 7.96 17.74 -6.83
C ALA A 126 8.71 18.40 -5.66
N VAL A 127 9.75 17.75 -5.10
CA VAL A 127 10.67 18.37 -4.14
C VAL A 127 11.34 19.60 -4.73
N ASP A 128 11.70 19.59 -6.02
CA ASP A 128 12.31 20.75 -6.68
C ASP A 128 11.30 21.90 -6.84
N VAL A 129 10.03 21.58 -7.14
CA VAL A 129 8.93 22.57 -7.20
C VAL A 129 8.71 23.22 -5.84
N ALA A 130 8.66 22.40 -4.78
CA ALA A 130 8.49 22.89 -3.41
C ALA A 130 9.66 23.80 -2.99
N ALA A 131 10.89 23.43 -3.33
CA ALA A 131 12.08 24.22 -3.07
C ALA A 131 12.06 25.57 -3.81
N GLU A 132 11.64 25.59 -5.08
CA GLU A 132 11.50 26.83 -5.86
C GLU A 132 10.50 27.80 -5.22
N LEU A 133 9.39 27.27 -4.70
CA LEU A 133 8.32 28.06 -4.10
C LEU A 133 8.52 28.31 -2.59
N GLY A 134 9.57 27.77 -1.97
CA GLY A 134 9.82 27.89 -0.54
C GLY A 134 8.80 27.16 0.35
N ILE A 135 8.17 26.10 -0.17
CA ILE A 135 7.14 25.33 0.55
C ILE A 135 7.80 24.13 1.26
N PRO A 136 7.56 23.92 2.57
CA PRO A 136 7.95 22.70 3.26
C PRO A 136 7.34 21.44 2.62
N VAL A 137 8.18 20.47 2.29
CA VAL A 137 7.81 19.20 1.66
C VAL A 137 8.00 18.02 2.60
N TYR A 138 6.96 17.19 2.70
CA TYR A 138 6.96 15.93 3.43
C TYR A 138 6.65 14.80 2.46
N PHE A 139 7.24 13.62 2.67
CA PHE A 139 6.82 12.42 1.94
C PHE A 139 5.70 11.70 2.67
N PHE A 140 4.81 11.07 1.92
CA PHE A 140 3.96 10.01 2.43
C PHE A 140 4.34 8.67 1.80
N ASN A 141 4.95 7.80 2.61
CA ASN A 141 5.35 6.46 2.23
C ASN A 141 4.22 5.48 2.56
N THR A 142 3.55 4.98 1.52
CA THR A 142 2.43 4.03 1.62
C THR A 142 2.87 2.57 1.74
N SER A 143 4.17 2.32 1.96
CA SER A 143 4.74 1.01 2.28
C SER A 143 5.22 0.97 3.75
N GLY A 144 5.73 -0.18 4.21
CA GLY A 144 6.30 -0.32 5.55
C GLY A 144 7.61 0.46 5.74
N ALA A 145 7.99 0.69 7.00
CA ALA A 145 9.27 1.31 7.37
C ALA A 145 10.48 0.50 6.86
N GLN A 146 10.34 -0.82 6.70
CA GLN A 146 11.40 -1.66 6.12
C GLN A 146 11.71 -1.31 4.65
N ILE A 147 10.69 -0.93 3.88
CA ILE A 147 10.86 -0.46 2.49
C ILE A 147 11.46 0.95 2.47
N LEU A 148 11.05 1.81 3.39
CA LEU A 148 11.66 3.12 3.54
C LEU A 148 13.16 3.00 3.86
N ALA A 149 13.52 2.13 4.81
CA ALA A 149 14.91 1.87 5.17
C ALA A 149 15.72 1.32 3.99
N PHE A 150 15.13 0.44 3.17
CA PHE A 150 15.75 -0.02 1.92
C PHE A 150 16.04 1.13 0.96
N PHE A 151 15.06 2.00 0.69
CA PHE A 151 15.28 3.14 -0.22
C PHE A 151 16.27 4.15 0.34
N MET A 152 16.23 4.46 1.64
CA MET A 152 17.26 5.30 2.28
C MET A 152 18.67 4.72 2.10
N HIS A 153 18.81 3.39 2.14
CA HIS A 153 20.10 2.71 1.98
C HIS A 153 20.49 2.41 0.53
N LEU A 154 19.59 2.57 -0.44
CA LEU A 154 19.84 2.28 -1.85
C LEU A 154 21.06 3.03 -2.42
N PRO A 155 21.32 4.32 -2.11
CA PRO A 155 22.53 5.01 -2.57
C PRO A 155 23.81 4.40 -2.00
N VAL A 156 23.77 3.83 -0.79
CA VAL A 156 24.91 3.12 -0.19
C VAL A 156 25.18 1.82 -0.93
N LEU A 157 24.13 1.05 -1.25
CA LEU A 157 24.26 -0.16 -2.07
C LEU A 157 24.81 0.19 -3.47
N HIS A 158 24.29 1.26 -4.07
CA HIS A 158 24.75 1.76 -5.36
C HIS A 158 26.25 2.06 -5.38
N GLY A 159 26.78 2.70 -4.33
CA GLY A 159 28.20 3.02 -4.22
C GLY A 159 29.13 1.83 -3.92
N LYS A 160 28.59 0.72 -3.38
CA LYS A 160 29.38 -0.45 -2.94
C LYS A 160 29.63 -1.48 -4.04
N SER A 161 28.80 -1.50 -5.08
CA SER A 161 28.86 -2.52 -6.14
C SER A 161 28.51 -1.90 -7.47
N THR A 162 29.15 -2.36 -8.55
CA THR A 162 28.77 -2.05 -9.93
C THR A 162 27.79 -3.07 -10.51
N ARG A 163 27.55 -4.19 -9.84
CA ARG A 163 26.63 -5.23 -10.29
C ARG A 163 25.18 -4.80 -10.07
N SER A 164 24.31 -5.20 -10.99
CA SER A 164 22.86 -5.13 -10.86
C SER A 164 22.32 -6.22 -9.93
N PHE A 165 21.12 -6.01 -9.36
CA PHE A 165 20.46 -7.04 -8.57
C PHE A 165 20.13 -8.29 -9.40
N ARG A 166 19.91 -8.14 -10.72
CA ARG A 166 19.75 -9.28 -11.63
C ARG A 166 21.00 -10.14 -11.71
N GLU A 167 22.18 -9.53 -11.83
CA GLU A 167 23.45 -10.26 -11.90
C GLU A 167 23.83 -10.91 -10.57
N MET A 168 23.36 -10.35 -9.46
CA MET A 168 23.53 -10.93 -8.12
C MET A 168 22.72 -12.23 -7.94
N GLY A 169 21.57 -12.37 -8.62
CA GLY A 169 20.77 -13.58 -8.55
C GLY A 169 20.31 -13.92 -7.12
N GLU A 170 20.72 -15.08 -6.61
CA GLU A 170 20.36 -15.57 -5.27
C GLU A 170 21.30 -15.06 -4.16
N GLU A 171 22.26 -14.18 -4.46
CA GLU A 171 23.08 -13.54 -3.44
C GLU A 171 22.22 -12.77 -2.45
N ILE A 172 22.57 -12.85 -1.17
CA ILE A 172 21.83 -12.21 -0.09
C ILE A 172 22.17 -10.72 -0.03
N VAL A 173 21.14 -9.88 -0.17
CA VAL A 173 21.21 -8.44 0.03
C VAL A 173 21.06 -8.13 1.51
N HIS A 174 21.99 -7.34 2.03
CA HIS A 174 22.00 -6.87 3.40
C HIS A 174 21.72 -5.37 3.45
N VAL A 175 20.66 -5.00 4.16
CA VAL A 175 20.33 -3.61 4.47
C VAL A 175 20.18 -3.50 5.99
N PRO A 176 20.81 -2.51 6.64
CA PRO A 176 20.66 -2.30 8.07
C PRO A 176 19.19 -2.20 8.48
N GLY A 177 18.82 -2.88 9.57
CA GLY A 177 17.50 -2.74 10.19
C GLY A 177 16.37 -3.56 9.59
N ILE A 178 16.60 -4.28 8.49
CA ILE A 178 15.58 -5.14 7.86
C ILE A 178 16.07 -6.58 7.67
N ALA A 179 15.15 -7.52 7.52
CA ALA A 179 15.49 -8.92 7.23
C ALA A 179 16.23 -9.04 5.90
N SER A 180 17.34 -9.80 5.87
CA SER A 180 18.09 -10.06 4.63
C SER A 180 17.27 -10.90 3.64
N PHE A 181 17.40 -10.58 2.36
CA PHE A 181 16.64 -11.21 1.27
C PHE A 181 17.53 -11.48 0.05
N PRO A 182 17.25 -12.53 -0.76
CA PRO A 182 17.93 -12.75 -2.03
C PRO A 182 17.74 -11.58 -3.01
N ALA A 183 18.74 -11.26 -3.83
CA ALA A 183 18.67 -10.14 -4.75
C ALA A 183 17.52 -10.27 -5.77
N THR A 184 17.10 -11.48 -6.11
CA THR A 184 15.89 -11.80 -6.90
C THR A 184 14.57 -11.35 -6.26
N HIS A 185 14.55 -11.08 -4.94
CA HIS A 185 13.41 -10.49 -4.24
C HIS A 185 13.37 -8.96 -4.26
N THR A 186 14.35 -8.32 -4.88
CA THR A 186 14.36 -6.87 -5.06
C THR A 186 13.22 -6.41 -5.98
N ILE A 187 12.80 -5.16 -5.81
CA ILE A 187 11.78 -4.50 -6.62
C ILE A 187 12.18 -4.54 -8.11
N GLN A 188 11.32 -5.08 -8.97
CA GLN A 188 11.62 -5.38 -10.37
C GLN A 188 12.24 -4.19 -11.17
N PRO A 189 11.72 -2.95 -11.05
CA PRO A 189 12.35 -1.74 -11.59
C PRO A 189 13.81 -1.48 -11.23
N LEU A 190 14.33 -2.06 -10.14
CA LEU A 190 15.71 -1.92 -9.70
C LEU A 190 16.62 -3.04 -10.23
N MET A 191 16.07 -4.06 -10.90
CA MET A 191 16.83 -5.25 -11.30
C MET A 191 17.91 -4.94 -12.34
N ASP A 192 17.72 -3.88 -13.12
CA ASP A 192 18.71 -3.38 -14.09
C ASP A 192 19.28 -2.05 -13.58
N ARG A 193 20.56 -2.08 -13.21
CA ARG A 193 21.26 -0.94 -12.58
C ARG A 193 21.37 0.27 -13.51
N ASP A 194 21.65 0.02 -14.78
CA ASP A 194 21.90 1.08 -15.76
C ASP A 194 20.60 1.53 -16.44
N GLY A 195 19.48 0.90 -16.09
CA GLY A 195 18.16 1.24 -16.58
C GLY A 195 17.64 2.57 -16.02
N ALA A 196 16.84 3.28 -16.83
CA ALA A 196 16.21 4.54 -16.45
C ALA A 196 15.34 4.42 -15.18
N SER A 197 14.68 3.27 -15.00
CA SER A 197 13.85 3.01 -13.81
C SER A 197 14.69 2.97 -12.53
N TYR A 198 15.84 2.31 -12.54
CA TYR A 198 16.75 2.28 -11.40
C TYR A 198 17.24 3.68 -11.05
N SER A 199 17.67 4.44 -12.07
CA SER A 199 18.13 5.82 -11.88
C SER A 199 17.04 6.71 -11.27
N ALA A 200 15.78 6.55 -11.71
CA ALA A 200 14.65 7.27 -11.14
C ALA A 200 14.43 6.94 -9.64
N PHE A 201 14.51 5.66 -9.24
CA PHE A 201 14.40 5.28 -7.83
C PHE A 201 15.60 5.71 -6.98
N LEU A 202 16.80 5.72 -7.56
CA LEU A 202 17.97 6.28 -6.88
C LEU A 202 17.77 7.78 -6.61
N ASN A 203 17.21 8.52 -7.57
CA ASN A 203 16.85 9.93 -7.39
C ASN A 203 15.74 10.11 -6.34
N VAL A 204 14.70 9.25 -6.34
CA VAL A 204 13.68 9.26 -5.27
C VAL A 204 14.36 9.07 -3.90
N SER A 205 15.27 8.12 -3.80
CA SER A 205 16.00 7.80 -2.56
C SER A 205 16.81 8.98 -2.04
N LEU A 206 17.48 9.73 -2.93
CA LEU A 206 18.20 10.95 -2.57
C LEU A 206 17.25 12.09 -2.17
N ASN A 207 16.10 12.21 -2.84
CA ASN A 207 15.09 13.23 -2.53
C ASN A 207 14.42 13.02 -1.17
N LEU A 208 14.35 11.79 -0.64
CA LEU A 208 13.89 11.54 0.73
C LEU A 208 14.65 12.41 1.74
N PHE A 209 15.98 12.49 1.61
CA PHE A 209 16.87 13.26 2.50
C PHE A 209 16.75 14.79 2.36
N ARG A 210 16.07 15.28 1.32
CA ARG A 210 15.82 16.71 1.08
C ARG A 210 14.50 17.19 1.69
N SER A 211 13.69 16.28 2.24
CA SER A 211 12.39 16.60 2.84
C SER A 211 12.49 17.07 4.28
N GLN A 212 11.45 17.75 4.76
CA GLN A 212 11.32 18.15 6.16
C GLN A 212 10.83 17.00 7.05
N GLY A 213 10.36 15.89 6.45
CA GLY A 213 9.96 14.71 7.17
C GLY A 213 9.24 13.69 6.28
N ILE A 214 9.09 12.47 6.80
CA ILE A 214 8.53 11.34 6.07
C ILE A 214 7.45 10.69 6.92
N ILE A 215 6.21 10.76 6.46
CA ILE A 215 5.05 10.10 7.04
C ILE A 215 5.00 8.67 6.50
N VAL A 216 4.82 7.69 7.38
CA VAL A 216 4.83 6.27 7.00
C VAL A 216 3.54 5.61 7.45
N ASN A 217 2.92 4.85 6.54
CA ASN A 217 1.73 4.06 6.84
C ASN A 217 2.09 2.77 7.60
N THR A 218 2.63 2.92 8.80
CA THR A 218 2.97 1.85 9.75
C THR A 218 2.92 2.42 11.18
N PHE A 219 3.09 1.58 12.19
CA PHE A 219 3.22 2.01 13.59
C PHE A 219 4.57 1.56 14.14
N ARG A 220 5.14 2.34 15.06
CA ARG A 220 6.52 2.18 15.53
C ARG A 220 6.77 0.79 16.12
N SER A 221 5.80 0.27 16.87
CA SER A 221 5.87 -1.04 17.51
C SER A 221 5.77 -2.21 16.51
N LEU A 222 5.30 -1.97 15.28
CA LEU A 222 5.23 -3.00 14.22
C LEU A 222 6.59 -3.30 13.61
N GLU A 223 7.38 -2.25 13.38
CA GLU A 223 8.65 -2.31 12.65
C GLU A 223 9.81 -1.71 13.46
N PRO A 224 10.07 -2.19 14.69
CA PRO A 224 10.99 -1.50 15.58
C PRO A 224 12.41 -1.49 15.04
N ARG A 225 12.90 -2.61 14.49
CA ARG A 225 14.28 -2.73 13.97
C ARG A 225 14.57 -1.74 12.85
N ALA A 226 13.65 -1.58 11.90
CA ALA A 226 13.81 -0.63 10.80
C ALA A 226 13.85 0.81 11.32
N MET A 227 12.93 1.14 12.23
CA MET A 227 12.81 2.48 12.81
C MET A 227 14.03 2.84 13.69
N ASP A 228 14.46 1.96 14.58
CA ASP A 228 15.66 2.15 15.42
C ASP A 228 16.91 2.39 14.57
N THR A 229 17.04 1.64 13.49
CA THR A 229 18.18 1.77 12.57
C THR A 229 18.16 3.10 11.82
N MET A 230 17.00 3.53 11.33
CA MET A 230 16.85 4.84 10.66
C MET A 230 17.14 6.00 11.62
N LEU A 231 16.62 5.94 12.85
CA LEU A 231 16.86 6.94 13.89
C LEU A 231 18.33 7.01 14.33
N ALA A 232 19.04 5.88 14.31
CA ALA A 232 20.48 5.82 14.54
C ALA A 232 21.32 6.32 13.34
N GLY A 233 20.69 6.74 12.23
CA GLY A 233 21.38 7.23 11.03
C GLY A 233 22.05 6.12 10.20
N LEU A 234 21.79 4.85 10.50
CA LEU A 234 22.49 3.72 9.87
C LEU A 234 21.91 3.34 8.50
N SER A 235 20.71 3.81 8.17
CA SER A 235 20.12 3.65 6.84
C SER A 235 20.58 4.74 5.85
N ALA A 236 21.12 5.87 6.34
CA ALA A 236 21.48 7.01 5.51
C ALA A 236 22.87 6.86 4.84
N PRO A 237 23.08 7.47 3.67
CA PRO A 237 24.43 7.65 3.11
C PRO A 237 25.32 8.48 4.04
N PRO A 238 26.65 8.24 4.06
CA PRO A 238 27.58 9.05 4.82
C PRO A 238 27.43 10.55 4.53
N GLY A 239 27.29 11.36 5.58
CA GLY A 239 27.14 12.81 5.48
C GLY A 239 25.70 13.32 5.31
N LEU A 240 24.71 12.43 5.17
CA LEU A 240 23.30 12.80 5.19
C LEU A 240 22.66 12.45 6.53
N SER A 241 21.80 13.36 7.02
CA SER A 241 20.99 13.11 8.22
C SER A 241 19.64 12.52 7.83
N THR A 242 19.18 11.52 8.56
CA THR A 242 17.85 10.95 8.38
C THR A 242 16.78 12.01 8.72
N PRO A 243 15.85 12.34 7.80
CA PRO A 243 14.72 13.21 8.12
C PRO A 243 13.86 12.61 9.24
N PRO A 244 13.11 13.43 10.01
CA PRO A 244 12.12 12.93 10.94
C PRO A 244 11.14 11.94 10.26
N VAL A 245 10.90 10.79 10.91
CA VAL A 245 10.01 9.75 10.40
C VAL A 245 8.79 9.63 11.31
N TYR A 246 7.60 9.80 10.74
CA TYR A 246 6.32 9.85 11.45
C TYR A 246 5.48 8.60 11.11
N CYS A 247 5.51 7.60 11.99
CA CYS A 247 4.64 6.42 11.89
C CYS A 247 3.23 6.77 12.36
N ILE A 248 2.25 6.74 11.46
CA ILE A 248 0.86 7.14 11.77
C ILE A 248 -0.18 6.08 11.40
N GLY A 249 0.26 4.91 10.94
CA GLY A 249 -0.61 3.82 10.53
C GLY A 249 -1.11 2.94 11.67
N PRO A 250 -1.87 1.88 11.39
CA PRO A 250 -2.33 1.49 10.05
C PRO A 250 -3.45 2.40 9.51
N LEU A 251 -3.24 2.99 8.34
CA LEU A 251 -4.24 3.70 7.56
C LEU A 251 -4.83 2.73 6.54
N ILE A 252 -6.00 2.18 6.89
CA ILE A 252 -6.80 1.31 6.02
C ILE A 252 -8.08 2.02 5.63
N LYS A 253 -8.67 1.62 4.49
CA LYS A 253 -9.90 2.25 3.98
C LYS A 253 -11.03 2.17 5.02
N SER A 254 -11.65 3.30 5.35
CA SER A 254 -12.79 3.33 6.27
C SER A 254 -14.07 2.80 5.62
N ASP A 255 -14.86 2.01 6.36
CA ASP A 255 -16.10 1.31 5.92
C ASP A 255 -17.21 2.22 5.34
N LYS A 256 -17.10 3.54 5.52
CA LYS A 256 -18.15 4.50 5.13
C LYS A 256 -18.20 4.83 3.63
N VAL A 257 -17.24 4.39 2.82
CA VAL A 257 -17.12 4.78 1.41
C VAL A 257 -17.09 3.56 0.48
N GLY A 258 -18.24 2.92 0.30
CA GLY A 258 -18.41 1.80 -0.63
C GLY A 258 -19.84 1.67 -1.14
N VAL A 259 -19.98 1.50 -2.45
CA VAL A 259 -21.22 0.97 -3.06
C VAL A 259 -21.41 -0.45 -2.53
N LYS A 260 -22.62 -0.82 -2.10
CA LYS A 260 -23.03 -2.16 -1.61
C LYS A 260 -22.94 -3.27 -2.68
N ARG A 261 -21.85 -3.33 -3.47
CA ARG A 261 -21.50 -4.51 -4.26
C ARG A 261 -20.81 -5.50 -3.31
N GLY A 262 -21.08 -6.81 -3.47
CA GLY A 262 -20.45 -7.85 -2.64
C GLY A 262 -21.28 -8.40 -1.47
N ASN A 263 -22.56 -8.02 -1.32
CA ASN A 263 -23.43 -8.61 -0.29
C ASN A 263 -23.53 -10.14 -0.39
N GLU A 264 -23.42 -10.71 -1.60
CA GLU A 264 -23.50 -12.16 -1.81
C GLU A 264 -22.33 -12.90 -1.15
N CYS A 265 -21.12 -12.32 -1.16
CA CYS A 265 -19.97 -12.99 -0.56
C CYS A 265 -19.99 -12.91 0.97
N LEU A 266 -20.47 -11.80 1.53
CA LEU A 266 -20.71 -11.67 2.98
C LEU A 266 -21.82 -12.62 3.44
N ALA A 267 -22.95 -12.69 2.72
CA ALA A 267 -24.03 -13.62 3.04
C ALA A 267 -23.59 -15.09 2.96
N TRP A 268 -22.71 -15.44 2.03
CA TRP A 268 -22.13 -16.77 1.97
C TRP A 268 -21.21 -17.06 3.16
N LEU A 269 -20.43 -16.07 3.60
CA LEU A 269 -19.55 -16.17 4.77
C LEU A 269 -20.32 -16.32 6.07
N ASP A 270 -21.49 -15.67 6.23
CA ASP A 270 -22.37 -15.80 7.40
C ASP A 270 -22.77 -17.24 7.69
N ALA A 271 -22.88 -18.07 6.65
CA ALA A 271 -23.23 -19.49 6.76
C ALA A 271 -22.03 -20.41 7.09
N GLN A 272 -20.81 -19.87 7.20
CA GLN A 272 -19.60 -20.67 7.40
C GLN A 272 -19.16 -20.70 8.87
N PRO A 273 -18.57 -21.81 9.35
CA PRO A 273 -17.99 -21.85 10.69
C PRO A 273 -16.88 -20.81 10.91
N LYS A 274 -16.69 -20.40 12.16
CA LYS A 274 -15.60 -19.51 12.57
C LYS A 274 -14.25 -20.02 12.07
N ALA A 275 -13.42 -19.11 11.54
CA ALA A 275 -12.05 -19.38 11.11
C ALA A 275 -11.90 -20.58 10.15
N SER A 276 -12.88 -20.83 9.28
CA SER A 276 -12.94 -22.02 8.43
C SER A 276 -12.72 -21.75 6.93
N VAL A 277 -12.68 -20.48 6.51
CA VAL A 277 -12.57 -20.05 5.11
C VAL A 277 -11.18 -19.49 4.79
N ALA A 278 -10.51 -20.02 3.78
CA ALA A 278 -9.34 -19.38 3.18
C ALA A 278 -9.81 -18.28 2.21
N PHE A 279 -9.45 -17.03 2.45
CA PHE A 279 -9.72 -15.94 1.52
C PHE A 279 -8.55 -15.76 0.56
N LEU A 280 -8.81 -15.67 -0.74
CA LEU A 280 -7.78 -15.46 -1.76
C LEU A 280 -8.08 -14.17 -2.53
N CYS A 281 -7.20 -13.19 -2.39
CA CYS A 281 -7.27 -11.93 -3.14
C CYS A 281 -5.88 -11.35 -3.37
N PHE A 282 -5.62 -10.94 -4.60
CA PHE A 282 -4.29 -10.53 -5.08
C PHE A 282 -4.25 -9.05 -5.49
N GLY A 283 -5.06 -8.23 -4.80
CA GLY A 283 -5.12 -6.79 -5.01
C GLY A 283 -5.84 -6.37 -6.29
N SER A 284 -5.63 -5.11 -6.69
CA SER A 284 -6.26 -4.51 -7.85
C SER A 284 -5.57 -4.87 -9.18
N LEU A 285 -4.25 -5.14 -9.14
CA LEU A 285 -3.43 -5.39 -10.32
C LEU A 285 -2.94 -6.83 -10.45
N GLY A 286 -3.04 -7.65 -9.39
CA GLY A 286 -2.60 -9.04 -9.43
C GLY A 286 -3.46 -9.86 -10.41
N ARG A 287 -2.80 -10.43 -11.41
CA ARG A 287 -3.40 -11.30 -12.43
C ARG A 287 -2.54 -12.54 -12.57
N PHE A 288 -3.18 -13.67 -12.87
CA PHE A 288 -2.51 -14.94 -13.11
C PHE A 288 -2.80 -15.41 -14.53
N SER A 289 -1.87 -16.19 -15.09
CA SER A 289 -2.12 -16.90 -16.34
C SER A 289 -3.32 -17.87 -16.19
N ALA A 290 -3.93 -18.24 -17.32
CA ALA A 290 -4.99 -19.24 -17.31
C ALA A 290 -4.50 -20.60 -16.77
N SER A 291 -3.24 -20.98 -17.03
CA SER A 291 -2.63 -22.20 -16.48
C SER A 291 -2.51 -22.14 -14.96
N GLN A 292 -1.99 -21.04 -14.41
CA GLN A 292 -1.89 -20.87 -12.96
C GLN A 292 -3.26 -20.82 -12.29
N THR A 293 -4.25 -20.20 -12.92
CA THR A 293 -5.64 -20.16 -12.44
C THR A 293 -6.22 -21.58 -12.33
N ARG A 294 -5.93 -22.47 -13.27
CA ARG A 294 -6.34 -23.89 -13.20
C ARG A 294 -5.63 -24.65 -12.09
N GLU A 295 -4.33 -24.43 -11.87
CA GLU A 295 -3.61 -25.04 -10.74
C GLU A 295 -4.18 -24.57 -9.39
N MET A 296 -4.53 -23.28 -9.27
CA MET A 296 -5.20 -22.73 -8.10
C MET A 296 -6.54 -23.41 -7.83
N ALA A 297 -7.38 -23.55 -8.84
CA ALA A 297 -8.66 -24.26 -8.72
C ALA A 297 -8.45 -25.72 -8.27
N THR A 298 -7.56 -26.46 -8.93
CA THR A 298 -7.24 -27.85 -8.58
C THR A 298 -6.71 -27.97 -7.15
N GLY A 299 -5.81 -27.07 -6.74
CA GLY A 299 -5.22 -27.07 -5.39
C GLY A 299 -6.24 -26.72 -4.31
N LEU A 300 -7.11 -25.74 -4.55
CA LEU A 300 -8.20 -25.38 -3.63
C LEU A 300 -9.19 -26.53 -3.47
N GLU A 301 -9.57 -27.19 -4.57
CA GLU A 301 -10.44 -28.36 -4.54
C GLU A 301 -9.82 -29.50 -3.71
N ALA A 302 -8.53 -29.81 -3.97
CA ALA A 302 -7.78 -30.86 -3.29
C ALA A 302 -7.47 -30.56 -1.82
N SER A 303 -7.41 -29.28 -1.42
CA SER A 303 -7.18 -28.88 -0.02
C SER A 303 -8.29 -29.38 0.92
N GLY A 304 -9.49 -29.60 0.39
CA GLY A 304 -10.69 -29.91 1.19
C GLY A 304 -11.18 -28.75 2.05
N LYS A 305 -10.57 -27.56 1.97
CA LYS A 305 -10.93 -26.39 2.77
C LYS A 305 -12.02 -25.56 2.12
N ARG A 306 -12.69 -24.75 2.95
CA ARG A 306 -13.59 -23.73 2.43
C ARG A 306 -12.77 -22.57 1.91
N PHE A 307 -13.22 -21.94 0.84
CA PHE A 307 -12.51 -20.81 0.26
C PHE A 307 -13.46 -19.77 -0.32
N LEU A 308 -13.03 -18.52 -0.25
CA LEU A 308 -13.60 -17.41 -1.01
C LEU A 308 -12.48 -16.88 -1.90
N TRP A 309 -12.64 -16.92 -3.21
CA TRP A 309 -11.59 -16.57 -4.16
C TRP A 309 -12.06 -15.49 -5.13
N VAL A 310 -11.36 -14.36 -5.14
CA VAL A 310 -11.54 -13.31 -6.14
C VAL A 310 -10.72 -13.64 -7.39
N VAL A 311 -11.41 -13.92 -8.50
CA VAL A 311 -10.79 -14.22 -9.80
C VAL A 311 -10.81 -12.99 -10.69
N ARG A 312 -9.72 -12.74 -11.40
CA ARG A 312 -9.62 -11.72 -12.45
C ARG A 312 -9.29 -12.40 -13.78
N SER A 313 -9.61 -11.72 -14.87
CA SER A 313 -9.20 -12.14 -16.21
C SER A 313 -7.66 -12.23 -16.27
N PRO A 314 -7.10 -13.22 -16.99
CA PRO A 314 -5.67 -13.29 -17.24
C PRO A 314 -5.14 -11.99 -17.87
N PRO A 315 -3.83 -11.76 -17.86
CA PRO A 315 -3.25 -10.61 -18.56
C PRO A 315 -3.65 -10.58 -20.04
N SER A 316 -4.28 -9.48 -20.47
CA SER A 316 -4.72 -9.16 -21.84
C SER A 316 -4.73 -7.65 -22.06
N ASP A 317 -4.77 -7.23 -23.32
CA ASP A 317 -4.85 -5.80 -23.69
C ASP A 317 -6.17 -5.16 -23.24
N ASP A 318 -7.29 -5.91 -23.30
CA ASP A 318 -8.53 -5.52 -22.63
C ASP A 318 -8.51 -6.01 -21.18
N THR A 319 -8.51 -5.07 -20.24
CA THR A 319 -8.47 -5.33 -18.80
C THR A 319 -9.80 -5.06 -18.10
N THR A 320 -10.82 -4.65 -18.86
CA THR A 320 -12.13 -4.21 -18.33
C THR A 320 -13.17 -5.32 -18.35
N THR A 321 -12.96 -6.37 -19.14
CA THR A 321 -13.88 -7.50 -19.26
C THR A 321 -13.90 -8.37 -18.01
N GLU A 322 -15.10 -8.74 -17.57
CA GLU A 322 -15.26 -9.71 -16.48
C GLU A 322 -14.67 -11.08 -16.86
N PRO A 323 -14.10 -11.82 -15.89
CA PRO A 323 -13.56 -13.15 -16.14
C PRO A 323 -14.67 -14.14 -16.55
N ASP A 324 -14.38 -14.91 -17.59
CA ASP A 324 -15.13 -16.09 -17.98
C ASP A 324 -14.67 -17.29 -17.13
N LEU A 325 -15.45 -17.61 -16.10
CA LEU A 325 -15.11 -18.70 -15.18
C LEU A 325 -15.23 -20.08 -15.82
N ASP A 326 -16.06 -20.26 -16.85
CA ASP A 326 -16.23 -21.56 -17.52
C ASP A 326 -15.00 -21.92 -18.36
N VAL A 327 -14.30 -20.90 -18.87
CA VAL A 327 -13.03 -21.05 -19.60
C VAL A 327 -11.82 -21.17 -18.67
N LEU A 328 -11.82 -20.42 -17.57
CA LEU A 328 -10.68 -20.31 -16.66
C LEU A 328 -10.59 -21.47 -15.67
N LEU A 329 -11.73 -22.03 -15.26
CA LEU A 329 -11.78 -23.07 -14.23
C LEU A 329 -11.88 -24.47 -14.85
N PRO A 330 -11.38 -25.52 -14.18
CA PRO A 330 -11.60 -26.89 -14.61
C PRO A 330 -13.10 -27.20 -14.73
N LYS A 331 -13.49 -27.95 -15.78
CA LYS A 331 -14.90 -28.31 -16.03
C LYS A 331 -15.56 -28.89 -14.78
N GLY A 332 -16.70 -28.33 -14.37
CA GLY A 332 -17.47 -28.76 -13.19
C GLY A 332 -16.89 -28.37 -11.84
N PHE A 333 -15.83 -27.55 -11.79
CA PHE A 333 -15.21 -27.11 -10.52
C PHE A 333 -16.20 -26.40 -9.59
N LEU A 334 -17.01 -25.48 -10.12
CA LEU A 334 -18.00 -24.74 -9.34
C LEU A 334 -19.03 -25.68 -8.69
N ASP A 335 -19.47 -26.72 -9.41
CA ASP A 335 -20.39 -27.73 -8.88
C ASP A 335 -19.74 -28.61 -7.81
N ARG A 336 -18.52 -29.11 -8.06
CA ARG A 336 -17.79 -29.97 -7.10
C ARG A 336 -17.36 -29.26 -5.82
N THR A 337 -17.28 -27.94 -5.86
CA THR A 337 -16.94 -27.09 -4.71
C THR A 337 -18.15 -26.38 -4.11
N LYS A 338 -19.36 -26.61 -4.65
CA LYS A 338 -20.60 -26.02 -4.15
C LYS A 338 -20.76 -26.28 -2.64
N GLY A 339 -21.02 -25.21 -1.89
CA GLY A 339 -21.18 -25.24 -0.43
C GLY A 339 -19.88 -25.12 0.38
N ARG A 340 -18.70 -25.29 -0.24
CA ARG A 340 -17.40 -25.02 0.41
C ARG A 340 -16.57 -23.95 -0.29
N GLY A 341 -16.77 -23.73 -1.59
CA GLY A 341 -16.11 -22.69 -2.37
C GLY A 341 -17.08 -21.62 -2.82
N LEU A 342 -16.65 -20.37 -2.78
CA LEU A 342 -17.26 -19.25 -3.49
C LEU A 342 -16.21 -18.57 -4.38
N VAL A 343 -16.53 -18.39 -5.66
CA VAL A 343 -15.69 -17.64 -6.61
C VAL A 343 -16.40 -16.34 -6.94
N VAL A 344 -15.73 -15.22 -6.72
CA VAL A 344 -16.23 -13.87 -7.00
C VAL A 344 -15.42 -13.27 -8.14
N LYS A 345 -16.10 -12.64 -9.10
CA LYS A 345 -15.45 -12.01 -10.26
C LYS A 345 -14.94 -10.62 -9.89
N SER A 346 -13.70 -10.34 -10.28
CA SER A 346 -13.01 -9.04 -10.30
C SER A 346 -12.80 -8.34 -8.95
N TRP A 347 -13.76 -8.32 -8.03
CA TRP A 347 -13.68 -7.54 -6.81
C TRP A 347 -14.55 -8.12 -5.69
N ALA A 348 -14.06 -8.02 -4.45
CA ALA A 348 -14.81 -8.26 -3.22
C ALA A 348 -14.50 -7.12 -2.21
N PRO A 349 -15.41 -6.85 -1.25
CA PRO A 349 -15.16 -5.90 -0.17
C PRO A 349 -14.12 -6.50 0.79
N GLN A 350 -12.84 -6.42 0.42
CA GLN A 350 -11.73 -7.11 1.10
C GLN A 350 -11.67 -6.80 2.60
N GLY A 351 -11.86 -5.54 3.00
CA GLY A 351 -11.91 -5.14 4.41
C GLY A 351 -13.00 -5.89 5.19
N ASP A 352 -14.24 -5.89 4.67
CA ASP A 352 -15.37 -6.58 5.30
C ASP A 352 -15.18 -8.10 5.32
N VAL A 353 -14.65 -8.68 4.24
CA VAL A 353 -14.34 -10.11 4.17
C VAL A 353 -13.30 -10.49 5.21
N LEU A 354 -12.20 -9.74 5.31
CA LEU A 354 -11.14 -10.02 6.30
C LEU A 354 -11.64 -9.87 7.74
N ALA A 355 -12.47 -8.87 8.02
CA ALA A 355 -13.08 -8.66 9.33
C ALA A 355 -14.12 -9.75 9.69
N HIS A 356 -14.57 -10.55 8.73
CA HIS A 356 -15.59 -11.56 8.95
C HIS A 356 -15.07 -12.76 9.75
N HIS A 357 -15.83 -13.17 10.78
CA HIS A 357 -15.44 -14.21 11.74
C HIS A 357 -15.13 -15.59 11.11
N ALA A 358 -15.71 -15.88 9.94
CA ALA A 358 -15.48 -17.13 9.21
C ALA A 358 -14.09 -17.20 8.53
N VAL A 359 -13.42 -16.07 8.30
CA VAL A 359 -12.12 -16.06 7.62
C VAL A 359 -11.04 -16.64 8.53
N GLY A 360 -10.41 -17.68 8.01
CA GLY A 360 -9.38 -18.46 8.67
C GLY A 360 -7.97 -17.97 8.33
N CYS A 361 -7.71 -17.69 7.06
CA CYS A 361 -6.43 -17.19 6.60
C CYS A 361 -6.60 -16.39 5.31
N PHE A 362 -5.58 -15.62 4.97
CA PHE A 362 -5.55 -14.80 3.77
C PHE A 362 -4.40 -15.22 2.86
N VAL A 363 -4.71 -15.73 1.67
CA VAL A 363 -3.73 -15.92 0.60
C VAL A 363 -3.67 -14.62 -0.20
N THR A 364 -2.53 -13.95 -0.14
CA THR A 364 -2.40 -12.59 -0.67
C THR A 364 -1.07 -12.36 -1.37
N HIS A 365 -1.10 -11.41 -2.29
CA HIS A 365 0.07 -10.85 -2.94
C HIS A 365 1.00 -10.04 -2.03
N CYS A 366 0.69 -9.84 -0.75
CA CYS A 366 1.53 -9.09 0.19
C CYS A 366 1.73 -7.60 -0.17
N GLY A 367 0.82 -6.98 -0.93
CA GLY A 367 0.79 -5.53 -1.06
C GLY A 367 0.52 -4.88 0.30
N TRP A 368 1.21 -3.79 0.64
CA TRP A 368 1.23 -3.28 2.02
C TRP A 368 -0.15 -2.94 2.60
N ASN A 369 -1.05 -2.34 1.81
CA ASN A 369 -2.44 -2.10 2.25
C ASN A 369 -3.15 -3.40 2.65
N SER A 370 -3.02 -4.47 1.86
CA SER A 370 -3.59 -5.79 2.18
C SER A 370 -2.96 -6.43 3.42
N VAL A 371 -1.67 -6.19 3.65
CA VAL A 371 -0.97 -6.64 4.87
C VAL A 371 -1.54 -5.93 6.09
N LEU A 372 -1.70 -4.61 6.05
CA LEU A 372 -2.30 -3.83 7.12
C LEU A 372 -3.74 -4.23 7.40
N GLU A 373 -4.56 -4.46 6.37
CA GLU A 373 -5.93 -4.97 6.53
C GLU A 373 -5.95 -6.35 7.20
N SER A 374 -5.03 -7.26 6.82
CA SER A 374 -4.90 -8.58 7.44
C SER A 374 -4.51 -8.50 8.92
N ILE A 375 -3.58 -7.60 9.25
CA ILE A 375 -3.16 -7.33 10.64
C ILE A 375 -4.33 -6.78 11.45
N MET A 376 -5.04 -5.79 10.93
CA MET A 376 -6.20 -5.17 11.60
C MET A 376 -7.37 -6.15 11.81
N ALA A 377 -7.47 -7.17 10.95
CA ALA A 377 -8.43 -8.26 11.08
C ALA A 377 -7.94 -9.43 11.96
N GLY A 378 -6.66 -9.49 12.31
CA GLY A 378 -6.09 -10.61 13.06
C GLY A 378 -6.02 -11.91 12.27
N VAL A 379 -5.89 -11.84 10.93
CA VAL A 379 -5.91 -12.98 10.00
C VAL A 379 -4.49 -13.29 9.52
N PRO A 380 -3.96 -14.51 9.72
CA PRO A 380 -2.62 -14.88 9.26
C PRO A 380 -2.55 -15.07 7.74
N VAL A 381 -1.34 -14.95 7.19
CA VAL A 381 -1.12 -14.84 5.74
C VAL A 381 -0.45 -16.08 5.14
N VAL A 382 -0.92 -16.51 3.96
CA VAL A 382 -0.13 -17.31 3.02
C VAL A 382 0.39 -16.34 1.95
N ALA A 383 1.70 -16.09 1.98
CA ALA A 383 2.33 -15.05 1.19
C ALA A 383 2.62 -15.53 -0.24
N TRP A 384 2.04 -14.86 -1.24
CA TRP A 384 2.23 -15.18 -2.65
C TRP A 384 2.49 -13.90 -3.47
N PRO A 385 3.68 -13.28 -3.29
CA PRO A 385 4.01 -11.99 -3.89
C PRO A 385 4.09 -12.06 -5.42
N LEU A 386 3.72 -10.95 -6.08
CA LEU A 386 3.63 -10.86 -7.54
C LEU A 386 4.48 -9.73 -8.14
N TYR A 387 4.43 -8.53 -7.56
CA TYR A 387 5.03 -7.32 -8.14
C TYR A 387 5.48 -6.30 -7.08
N ALA A 388 6.06 -5.18 -7.52
CA ALA A 388 6.54 -4.10 -6.66
C ALA A 388 7.44 -4.63 -5.52
N GLU A 389 7.19 -4.21 -4.28
CA GLU A 389 7.96 -4.56 -3.09
C GLU A 389 7.41 -5.77 -2.32
N GLN A 390 6.42 -6.45 -2.89
CA GLN A 390 5.69 -7.54 -2.23
C GLN A 390 6.58 -8.71 -1.79
N ARG A 391 7.63 -8.98 -2.56
CA ARG A 391 8.62 -10.02 -2.23
C ARG A 391 9.37 -9.69 -0.94
N MET A 392 9.77 -8.43 -0.76
CA MET A 392 10.38 -7.96 0.49
C MET A 392 9.37 -7.97 1.63
N ASN A 393 8.11 -7.56 1.39
CA ASN A 393 7.04 -7.65 2.39
C ASN A 393 6.81 -9.11 2.84
N ALA A 394 6.85 -10.08 1.93
CA ALA A 394 6.72 -11.50 2.25
C ALA A 394 7.86 -11.99 3.15
N VAL A 395 9.11 -11.60 2.85
CA VAL A 395 10.28 -11.93 3.69
C VAL A 395 10.15 -11.32 5.08
N PHE A 396 9.72 -10.06 5.18
CA PHE A 396 9.47 -9.40 6.47
C PHE A 396 8.39 -10.12 7.29
N LEU A 397 7.25 -10.44 6.67
CA LEU A 397 6.14 -11.14 7.33
C LEU A 397 6.52 -12.56 7.81
N GLU A 398 7.36 -13.25 7.05
CA GLU A 398 7.83 -14.59 7.41
C GLU A 398 8.91 -14.54 8.49
N LYS A 399 10.01 -13.80 8.25
CA LYS A 399 11.24 -13.92 9.03
C LYS A 399 11.29 -13.02 10.25
N GLU A 400 10.61 -11.88 10.21
CA GLU A 400 10.69 -10.88 11.27
C GLU A 400 9.42 -10.84 12.11
N MET A 401 8.26 -10.80 11.47
CA MET A 401 7.00 -10.79 12.21
C MET A 401 6.47 -12.18 12.54
N GLU A 402 6.91 -13.19 11.78
CA GLU A 402 6.40 -14.56 11.84
C GLU A 402 4.86 -14.61 11.83
N LEU A 403 4.22 -13.91 10.87
CA LEU A 403 2.77 -13.87 10.65
C LEU A 403 2.34 -14.58 9.37
N ALA A 404 3.31 -15.03 8.57
CA ALA A 404 3.05 -15.63 7.27
C ALA A 404 3.86 -16.90 7.03
N VAL A 405 3.37 -17.72 6.08
CA VAL A 405 4.18 -18.72 5.40
C VAL A 405 4.20 -18.41 3.90
N PRO A 406 5.35 -18.52 3.22
CA PRO A 406 5.42 -18.30 1.77
C PRO A 406 4.75 -19.45 1.01
N MET A 407 4.17 -19.15 -0.15
CA MET A 407 3.79 -20.15 -1.15
C MET A 407 5.05 -20.62 -1.88
N GLU A 408 5.46 -21.88 -1.76
CA GLU A 408 6.72 -22.29 -2.41
C GLU A 408 6.59 -22.25 -3.94
N GLY A 409 7.62 -21.74 -4.61
CA GLY A 409 7.67 -21.65 -6.07
C GLY A 409 6.92 -20.46 -6.69
N TYR A 410 6.53 -19.44 -5.90
CA TYR A 410 5.92 -18.21 -6.45
C TYR A 410 6.84 -17.45 -7.42
N ASP A 411 8.14 -17.76 -7.39
CA ASP A 411 9.20 -17.21 -8.23
C ASP A 411 9.38 -18.00 -9.54
N LYS A 412 8.67 -19.12 -9.70
CA LYS A 412 8.63 -19.94 -10.91
C LYS A 412 7.44 -19.57 -11.79
N ASP A 413 7.45 -20.08 -13.01
CA ASP A 413 6.35 -19.87 -13.98
C ASP A 413 5.00 -20.41 -13.49
N LEU A 414 5.01 -21.43 -12.63
CA LEU A 414 3.83 -22.11 -12.14
C LEU A 414 4.03 -22.66 -10.72
N VAL A 415 3.13 -22.28 -9.81
CA VAL A 415 2.94 -22.95 -8.52
C VAL A 415 1.99 -24.11 -8.71
N GLU A 416 2.46 -25.31 -8.39
CA GLU A 416 1.70 -26.54 -8.50
C GLU A 416 0.53 -26.60 -7.50
N SER A 417 -0.59 -27.14 -7.95
CA SER A 417 -1.80 -27.41 -7.17
C SER A 417 -1.54 -28.15 -5.85
N LYS A 418 -0.57 -29.07 -5.83
CA LYS A 418 -0.15 -29.80 -4.61
C LYS A 418 0.37 -28.86 -3.52
N GLU A 419 1.08 -27.80 -3.89
CA GLU A 419 1.65 -26.84 -2.96
C GLU A 419 0.57 -25.90 -2.42
N ILE A 420 -0.35 -25.46 -3.29
CA ILE A 420 -1.52 -24.66 -2.92
C ILE A 420 -2.38 -25.43 -1.90
N ALA A 421 -2.70 -26.70 -2.21
CA ALA A 421 -3.46 -27.56 -1.31
C ALA A 421 -2.76 -27.73 0.04
N LYS A 422 -1.43 -27.95 0.02
CA LYS A 422 -0.60 -28.13 1.21
C LYS A 422 -0.56 -26.88 2.07
N LYS A 423 -0.26 -25.69 1.54
CA LYS A 423 -0.14 -24.45 2.33
C LYS A 423 -1.48 -24.01 2.89
N VAL A 424 -2.56 -24.08 2.10
CA VAL A 424 -3.92 -23.77 2.58
C VAL A 424 -4.32 -24.73 3.70
N LYS A 425 -4.14 -26.05 3.52
CA LYS A 425 -4.46 -27.03 4.55
C LYS A 425 -3.60 -26.87 5.80
N TRP A 426 -2.30 -26.64 5.63
CA TRP A 426 -1.37 -26.43 6.75
C TRP A 426 -1.75 -25.19 7.58
N MET A 427 -2.06 -24.07 6.93
CA MET A 427 -2.46 -22.84 7.65
C MET A 427 -3.76 -23.04 8.45
N MET A 428 -4.68 -23.84 7.94
CA MET A 428 -6.00 -24.06 8.56
C MET A 428 -5.99 -25.12 9.66
N ASP A 429 -5.23 -26.21 9.50
CA ASP A 429 -5.32 -27.40 10.37
C ASP A 429 -4.12 -27.61 11.31
N SER A 430 -2.97 -27.02 10.99
CA SER A 430 -1.74 -27.33 11.72
C SER A 430 -1.61 -26.53 13.02
N LYS A 431 -0.81 -27.07 13.95
CA LYS A 431 -0.37 -26.32 15.14
C LYS A 431 0.38 -25.04 14.75
N GLY A 432 1.18 -25.07 13.70
CA GLY A 432 1.92 -23.90 13.20
C GLY A 432 0.97 -22.80 12.72
N GLY A 433 -0.06 -23.14 11.93
CA GLY A 433 -1.09 -22.19 11.50
C GLY A 433 -1.87 -21.59 12.68
N LYS A 434 -2.13 -22.38 13.73
CA LYS A 434 -2.74 -21.88 14.98
C LYS A 434 -1.82 -20.86 15.69
N VAL A 435 -0.52 -21.15 15.79
CA VAL A 435 0.47 -20.24 16.39
C VAL A 435 0.55 -18.93 15.61
N LEU A 436 0.59 -18.98 14.28
CA LEU A 436 0.57 -17.78 13.45
C LEU A 436 -0.69 -16.95 13.70
N ARG A 437 -1.86 -17.58 13.74
CA ARG A 437 -3.13 -16.90 14.05
C ARG A 437 -3.12 -16.22 15.42
N GLU A 438 -2.69 -16.92 16.46
CA GLU A 438 -2.61 -16.37 17.82
C GLU A 438 -1.66 -15.16 17.86
N ARG A 439 -0.54 -15.24 17.14
CA ARG A 439 0.40 -14.12 16.99
C ARG A 439 -0.20 -12.97 16.20
N THR A 440 -0.85 -13.21 15.06
CA THR A 440 -1.50 -12.15 14.27
C THR A 440 -2.58 -11.45 15.10
N GLN A 441 -3.33 -12.18 15.93
CA GLN A 441 -4.30 -11.59 16.84
C GLN A 441 -3.65 -10.72 17.94
N ALA A 442 -2.42 -11.04 18.37
CA ALA A 442 -1.66 -10.20 19.28
C ALA A 442 -1.21 -8.90 18.61
N VAL A 443 -0.66 -8.99 17.39
CA VAL A 443 -0.27 -7.82 16.59
C VAL A 443 -1.49 -6.96 16.25
N MET A 444 -2.65 -7.56 15.98
CA MET A 444 -3.92 -6.83 15.79
C MET A 444 -4.27 -5.95 17.00
N ARG A 445 -4.05 -6.44 18.23
CA ARG A 445 -4.32 -5.65 19.44
C ARG A 445 -3.39 -4.45 19.52
N GLN A 446 -2.09 -4.65 19.29
CA GLN A 446 -1.11 -3.57 19.23
C GLN A 446 -1.45 -2.53 18.15
N ALA A 447 -1.88 -2.99 16.97
CA ALA A 447 -2.29 -2.12 15.87
C ALA A 447 -3.52 -1.27 16.25
N LYS A 448 -4.49 -1.85 16.97
CA LYS A 448 -5.66 -1.12 17.49
C LYS A 448 -5.27 -0.15 18.60
N GLU A 449 -4.38 -0.54 19.51
CA GLU A 449 -3.84 0.31 20.58
C GLU A 449 -3.09 1.52 20.00
N ALA A 450 -2.30 1.34 18.94
CA ALA A 450 -1.58 2.43 18.27
C ALA A 450 -2.51 3.53 17.71
N LEU A 451 -3.75 3.17 17.37
CA LEU A 451 -4.77 4.07 16.81
C LEU A 451 -5.71 4.69 17.87
N LEU A 452 -5.56 4.34 19.16
CA LEU A 452 -6.28 5.02 20.24
C LEU A 452 -5.84 6.49 20.35
N GLU A 453 -6.62 7.33 21.02
CA GLU A 453 -6.35 8.78 21.13
C GLU A 453 -4.95 9.08 21.71
N ASP A 454 -4.50 8.28 22.68
CA ASP A 454 -3.18 8.31 23.32
C ASP A 454 -2.21 7.26 22.73
N GLY A 455 -2.62 6.55 21.69
CA GLY A 455 -1.81 5.56 20.98
C GLY A 455 -0.66 6.19 20.19
N GLU A 456 0.41 5.41 19.98
CA GLU A 456 1.66 5.92 19.40
C GLU A 456 1.47 6.59 18.02
N SER A 457 0.56 6.09 17.18
CA SER A 457 0.31 6.66 15.85
C SER A 457 -0.47 7.97 15.94
N MET A 458 -1.49 8.04 16.82
CA MET A 458 -2.29 9.26 16.99
C MET A 458 -1.52 10.37 17.69
N ALA A 459 -0.65 10.01 18.65
CA ALA A 459 0.27 10.93 19.31
C ALA A 459 1.32 11.46 18.33
N THR A 460 1.92 10.59 17.50
CA THR A 460 2.88 11.00 16.46
C THR A 460 2.23 11.95 15.46
N LEU A 461 1.01 11.62 15.00
CA LEU A 461 0.23 12.49 14.12
C LEU A 461 -0.09 13.84 14.77
N ALA A 462 -0.51 13.86 16.04
CA ALA A 462 -0.81 15.09 16.76
C ALA A 462 0.42 16.00 16.83
N GLY A 463 1.57 15.46 17.25
CA GLY A 463 2.82 16.23 17.32
C GLY A 463 3.26 16.79 15.95
N LEU A 464 3.06 16.04 14.86
CA LEU A 464 3.33 16.54 13.50
C LEU A 464 2.41 17.72 13.15
N VAL A 465 1.11 17.59 13.38
CA VAL A 465 0.13 18.61 13.04
C VAL A 465 0.29 19.86 13.90
N ASP A 466 0.58 19.70 15.20
CA ASP A 466 0.84 20.81 16.11
C ASP A 466 2.07 21.61 15.67
N ALA A 467 3.12 20.94 15.19
CA ALA A 467 4.29 21.59 14.63
C ALA A 467 3.96 22.43 13.37
N TRP A 468 2.98 22.03 12.57
CA TRP A 468 2.53 22.81 11.40
C TRP A 468 1.59 23.97 11.76
N ILE A 469 0.81 23.84 12.82
CA ILE A 469 -0.09 24.91 13.29
C ILE A 469 0.70 26.03 13.97
N HIS A 470 1.84 25.70 14.58
CA HIS A 470 2.67 26.63 15.35
C HIS A 470 3.97 27.08 14.66
N ALA A 471 4.20 26.65 13.41
CA ALA A 471 5.26 27.16 12.54
C ALA A 471 4.89 28.52 11.95
#